data_AF-A0A1L3GJ86-F1
#
_entry.id   AF-A0A1L3GJ86-F1
#
_cell.length_a   1.000
_cell.length_b   1.000
_cell.length_c   1.000
_cell.angle_alpha   90.00
_cell.angle_beta   90.00
_cell.angle_gamma   90.00
#
_symmetry.space_group_name_H-M   'P 1'
#
loop_
_entity.id
_entity.type
_entity.pdbx_description
1 polymer ?
#
loop_
_entity_poly.entity_id
_entity_poly.type
_entity_poly.pdbx_seq_one_letter_code
_entity_poly.pdbx_strand_id
1 'polypeptide(L)' 'MPAKTWQCTVCGLKHEGEAAPKYCPKCGVDSSKFIRSK' A
#
# COMPACT_ATOMS: atom_id res chain seq x y z
N MET A 1 2.14 1.97 18.83
CA MET A 1 0.81 1.78 18.19
C MET A 1 1.09 1.38 16.75
N PRO A 2 0.70 0.19 16.30
CA PRO A 2 1.29 -0.42 15.11
C PRO A 2 0.82 0.32 13.85
N ALA A 3 1.73 1.05 13.21
CA ALA A 3 1.53 1.55 11.86
C ALA A 3 1.23 0.35 10.95
N LYS A 4 0.12 0.40 10.22
CA LYS A 4 -0.19 -0.64 9.23
C LYS A 4 0.72 -0.42 8.03
N THR A 5 1.43 -1.46 7.63
CA THR A 5 2.25 -1.40 6.42
C THR A 5 1.43 -1.94 5.24
N TRP A 6 1.31 -1.12 4.22
CA TRP A 6 0.63 -1.44 2.98
C TRP A 6 1.67 -1.66 1.90
N GLN A 7 1.69 -2.86 1.33
CA GLN A 7 2.59 -3.19 0.24
C GLN A 7 1.78 -3.36 -1.05
N CYS A 8 2.15 -2.61 -2.07
CA CYS A 8 1.62 -2.79 -3.42
C CYS A 8 2.15 -4.11 -3.99
N THR A 9 1.26 -5.03 -4.35
CA THR A 9 1.62 -6.33 -4.94
C THR A 9 2.12 -6.23 -6.38
N VAL A 10 1.89 -5.07 -7.03
CA VAL A 10 2.24 -4.85 -8.43
C VAL A 10 3.66 -4.31 -8.60
N CYS A 11 4.03 -3.29 -7.82
CA CYS A 11 5.34 -2.63 -7.94
C CYS A 11 6.24 -2.77 -6.70
N GLY A 12 5.74 -3.39 -5.63
CA GLY A 12 6.46 -3.53 -4.36
C GLY A 12 6.53 -2.26 -3.51
N LEU A 13 5.77 -1.20 -3.84
CA LEU A 13 5.74 0.02 -3.04
C LEU A 13 5.24 -0.29 -1.63
N LYS A 14 6.06 -0.02 -0.61
CA LYS A 14 5.65 -0.06 0.80
C LYS A 14 5.23 1.32 1.24
N HIS A 15 4.08 1.40 1.89
CA HIS A 15 3.51 2.61 2.44
C HIS A 15 3.13 2.34 3.89
N GLU A 16 3.64 3.14 4.81
CA GLU A 16 3.36 3.02 6.24
C GLU A 16 2.28 4.03 6.61
N GLY A 17 1.12 3.53 7.04
CA GLY A 17 -0.02 4.38 7.33
C GLY A 17 -1.25 3.58 7.71
N GLU A 18 -2.22 4.21 8.38
CA GLU A 18 -3.38 3.49 8.88
C GLU A 18 -4.30 2.98 7.77
N ALA A 19 -4.20 3.56 6.56
CA ALA A 19 -4.95 3.21 5.36
C ALA A 19 -4.06 3.16 4.11
N ALA A 20 -4.45 2.33 3.14
CA ALA A 20 -3.81 2.29 1.82
C ALA A 20 -4.11 3.58 1.03
N PRO A 21 -3.14 4.10 0.25
CA PRO A 21 -3.41 5.22 -0.65
C PRO A 21 -4.40 4.82 -1.75
N LYS A 22 -5.24 5.77 -2.19
CA LYS A 22 -6.25 5.56 -3.26
C LYS A 22 -5.63 5.03 -4.55
N TYR A 23 -4.45 5.53 -4.88
CA TYR A 23 -3.69 5.14 -6.05
C TYR A 23 -2.22 5.04 -5.68
N CYS A 24 -1.54 4.06 -6.27
CA CYS A 24 -0.11 3.89 -6.13
C CYS A 24 0.62 4.97 -6.94
N PRO A 25 1.47 5.81 -6.34
CA PRO A 25 2.23 6.82 -7.08
C PRO A 25 3.29 6.22 -8.03
N LYS A 26 3.63 4.94 -7.87
CA LYS A 26 4.67 4.27 -8.64
C LYS A 26 4.14 3.58 -9.91
N CYS A 27 2.96 2.96 -9.83
CA CYS A 27 2.37 2.20 -10.93
C CYS A 27 0.94 2.63 -11.30
N GLY A 28 0.33 3.56 -10.57
CA GLY A 28 -1.02 4.07 -10.86
C GLY A 28 -2.16 3.11 -10.51
N VAL A 29 -1.88 1.94 -9.94
CA VAL A 29 -2.92 0.98 -9.55
C VAL A 29 -3.69 1.45 -8.33
N ASP A 30 -4.95 1.05 -8.24
CA ASP A 30 -5.83 1.39 -7.13
C ASP A 30 -5.47 0.65 -5.82
N SER A 31 -6.06 1.11 -4.71
CA SER A 31 -5.86 0.53 -3.37
C SER A 31 -6.15 -0.97 -3.29
N SER A 32 -6.95 -1.56 -4.18
CA SER A 32 -7.27 -3.00 -4.13
C SER A 32 -6.03 -3.88 -4.35
N LYS A 33 -4.98 -3.32 -4.95
CA LYS A 33 -3.69 -3.99 -5.15
C LYS A 33 -2.70 -3.78 -4.00
N PHE A 34 -3.12 -3.14 -2.91
CA PHE A 34 -2.34 -3.05 -1.68
C PHE A 34 -2.75 -4.13 -0.69
N ILE A 35 -1.77 -4.88 -0.22
CA ILE A 35 -1.95 -5.86 0.86
C ILE A 35 -1.38 -5.30 2.15
N ARG A 36 -2.01 -5.64 3.28
CA ARG A 36 -1.47 -5.34 4.60
C ARG A 36 -0.34 -6.33 4.88
N SER A 37 0.90 -5.85 4.85
CA SER A 37 2.06 -6.61 5.31
C SER A 37 2.22 -6.33 6.80
N LYS A 38 2.15 -7.39 7.63
CA LYS A 38 2.16 -7.29 9.09
C LYS A 38 3.42 -6.62 9.63
#